data_AF-A0A8T5EWH0-F1
#
_entry.id   AF-A0A8T5EWH0-F1
#
_cell.length_a   1.000
_cell.length_b   1.000
_cell.length_c   1.000
_cell.angle_alpha   90.00
_cell.angle_beta   90.00
_cell.angle_gamma   90.00
#
_symmetry.space_group_name_H-M   'P 1'
#
loop_
_entity.id
_entity.type
_entity.pdbx_description
1 polymer ?
#
loop_
_entity_poly.entity_id
_entity_poly.type
_entity_poly.pdbx_seq_one_letter_code
_entity_poly.pdbx_strand_id
1 'polypeptide(L)'
;MSKQYKSFTEELKIQCPELPKDKLKDVTTDSGLSTLKDFRKHEFVNFEAKREDLYRLSMDIEAYAVKNYAPLLATFETEALYKYVQKRYTEILKKIPHAWIIGGFDDPFLIPPDSVPATAEILSCLDTNIEKMWIVVTRGEDGPFGLVAEDLGNDKFRGFFTMDSKIIENVIKIINDTMRIKIKFSKQ
;
A
#
# COMPACT_ATOMS: atom_id res chain seq x y z
N MET A 1 9.37 -10.03 25.53
CA MET A 1 10.30 -9.02 24.99
C MET A 1 9.71 -8.58 23.67
N SER A 2 9.25 -7.34 23.54
CA SER A 2 8.79 -6.83 22.24
C SER A 2 10.00 -6.72 21.31
N LYS A 3 9.99 -7.43 20.19
CA LYS A 3 10.96 -7.17 19.13
C LYS A 3 10.70 -5.74 18.65
N GLN A 4 11.58 -4.81 18.99
CA GLN A 4 11.50 -3.43 18.55
C GLN A 4 12.06 -3.38 17.14
N TYR A 5 11.21 -3.62 16.14
CA TYR A 5 11.59 -3.49 14.74
C TYR A 5 11.91 -2.03 14.42
N LYS A 6 12.94 -1.78 13.60
CA LYS A 6 13.16 -0.46 13.00
C LYS A 6 11.94 -0.10 12.16
N SER A 7 11.44 1.13 12.30
CA SER A 7 10.25 1.57 11.55
C SER A 7 10.52 1.46 10.05
N PHE A 8 9.55 0.97 9.29
CA PHE A 8 9.63 0.90 7.83
C PHE A 8 9.89 2.30 7.23
N THR A 9 9.30 3.35 7.81
CA THR A 9 9.49 4.72 7.32
C THR A 9 10.89 5.26 7.61
N GLU A 10 11.54 4.81 8.69
CA GLU A 10 12.96 5.11 8.96
C GLU A 10 13.88 4.41 7.97
N GLU A 11 13.63 3.13 7.69
CA GLU A 11 14.36 2.37 6.70
C GLU A 11 14.22 2.99 5.30
N LEU A 12 12.99 3.38 4.92
CA LEU A 12 12.74 4.06 3.67
C LEU A 12 13.53 5.38 3.57
N LYS A 13 13.60 6.19 4.62
CA LYS A 13 14.40 7.43 4.61
C LYS A 13 15.90 7.18 4.45
N ILE A 14 16.40 6.06 4.95
CA ILE A 14 17.81 5.67 4.79
C ILE A 14 18.08 5.20 3.36
N GLN A 15 17.18 4.39 2.79
CA GLN A 15 17.34 3.83 1.45
C GLN A 15 16.96 4.80 0.31
N CYS A 16 16.14 5.80 0.61
CA CYS A 16 15.64 6.82 -0.32
C CYS A 16 15.93 8.22 0.25
N PRO A 17 17.20 8.67 0.32
CA PRO A 17 17.56 9.99 0.82
C PRO A 17 16.97 11.14 -0.03
N GLU A 18 16.58 10.86 -1.27
CA GLU A 18 15.87 11.74 -2.19
C GLU A 18 14.39 11.94 -1.85
N LEU A 19 13.83 11.23 -0.86
CA LEU A 19 12.45 11.40 -0.42
C LEU A 19 12.16 12.88 -0.14
N PRO A 20 11.22 13.52 -0.86
CA PRO A 20 10.97 14.94 -0.72
C PRO A 20 10.60 15.33 0.71
N LYS A 21 11.18 16.43 1.20
CA LYS A 21 10.91 16.99 2.53
C LYS A 21 9.77 18.02 2.47
N ASP A 22 8.71 17.69 1.76
CA ASP A 22 7.56 18.57 1.60
C ASP A 22 6.86 18.84 2.93
N LYS A 23 6.21 20.01 2.99
CA LYS A 23 5.39 20.38 4.15
C LYS A 23 4.29 19.33 4.33
N LEU A 24 4.21 18.82 5.54
CA LEU A 24 3.17 17.91 5.98
C LEU A 24 1.79 18.58 5.80
N LYS A 25 0.91 17.93 5.04
CA LYS A 25 -0.47 18.37 4.82
C LYS A 25 -1.44 17.54 5.67
N ASP A 26 -2.53 18.12 6.13
CA ASP A 26 -3.62 17.37 6.77
C ASP A 26 -4.71 17.08 5.74
N VAL A 27 -4.72 15.85 5.22
CA VAL A 27 -5.66 15.41 4.17
C VAL A 27 -7.11 15.47 4.66
N THR A 28 -7.35 15.30 5.96
CA THR A 28 -8.69 15.35 6.57
C THR A 28 -9.37 16.70 6.36
N THR A 29 -8.58 17.77 6.26
CA THR A 29 -9.07 19.15 6.15
C THR A 29 -8.78 19.80 4.80
N ASP A 30 -7.93 19.20 3.98
CA ASP A 30 -7.55 19.74 2.67
C ASP A 30 -8.49 19.20 1.58
N SER A 31 -9.49 20.02 1.21
CA SER A 31 -10.43 19.69 0.12
C SER A 31 -9.74 19.49 -1.23
N GLY A 32 -8.52 20.00 -1.39
CA GLY A 32 -7.66 19.80 -2.55
C GLY A 32 -6.98 18.43 -2.60
N LEU A 33 -7.22 17.53 -1.64
CA LEU A 33 -6.67 16.18 -1.57
C LEU A 33 -7.77 15.15 -1.23
N SER A 34 -8.93 15.25 -1.88
CA SER A 34 -10.09 14.41 -1.57
C SER A 34 -10.31 13.20 -2.49
N THR A 35 -9.66 13.19 -3.66
CA THR A 35 -9.76 12.14 -4.67
C THR A 35 -8.40 11.78 -5.25
N LEU A 36 -8.25 10.57 -5.81
CA LEU A 36 -7.02 10.21 -6.51
C LEU A 36 -6.68 11.20 -7.64
N LYS A 37 -7.68 11.78 -8.32
CA LYS A 37 -7.43 12.79 -9.36
C LYS A 37 -6.71 14.00 -8.80
N ASP A 38 -7.01 14.40 -7.56
CA ASP A 38 -6.36 15.53 -6.92
C ASP A 38 -4.94 15.18 -6.47
N PHE A 39 -4.75 14.01 -5.85
CA PHE A 39 -3.42 13.51 -5.51
C PHE A 39 -2.49 13.43 -6.71
N ARG A 40 -2.98 12.94 -7.85
CA ARG A 40 -2.21 12.80 -9.10
C ARG A 40 -1.83 14.13 -9.76
N LYS A 41 -2.34 15.28 -9.30
CA LYS A 41 -1.85 16.60 -9.74
C LYS A 41 -0.49 16.95 -9.13
N HIS A 42 -0.07 16.21 -8.11
CA HIS A 42 1.18 16.38 -7.40
C HIS A 42 2.09 15.18 -7.69
N GLU A 43 3.39 15.44 -7.84
CA GLU A 43 4.39 14.38 -7.93
C GLU A 43 4.60 13.70 -6.57
N PHE A 44 4.53 14.46 -5.49
CA PHE A 44 4.68 13.99 -4.12
C PHE A 44 3.77 14.78 -3.16
N VAL A 45 3.20 14.09 -2.17
CA VAL A 45 2.39 14.68 -1.12
C VAL A 45 2.71 13.99 0.20
N ASN A 46 3.33 14.70 1.13
CA ASN A 46 3.51 14.27 2.52
C ASN A 46 2.26 14.61 3.34
N PHE A 47 1.72 13.69 4.13
CA PHE A 47 0.49 13.93 4.86
C PHE A 47 0.39 13.27 6.25
N GLU A 48 -0.54 13.81 7.04
CA GLU A 48 -1.29 13.08 8.06
C GLU A 48 -2.74 12.90 7.60
N ALA A 49 -3.35 11.78 7.98
CA ALA A 49 -4.70 11.41 7.59
C ALA A 49 -5.36 10.51 8.63
N LYS A 50 -6.69 10.41 8.58
CA LYS A 50 -7.46 9.40 9.31
C LYS A 50 -7.66 8.15 8.45
N ARG A 51 -8.11 7.05 9.08
CA ARG A 51 -8.40 5.79 8.37
C ARG A 51 -9.42 6.00 7.25
N GLU A 52 -10.45 6.80 7.48
CA GLU A 52 -11.50 7.05 6.48
C GLU A 52 -10.93 7.67 5.20
N ASP A 53 -10.02 8.65 5.33
CA ASP A 53 -9.41 9.33 4.18
C ASP A 53 -8.48 8.39 3.41
N LEU A 54 -7.65 7.62 4.12
CA LEU A 54 -6.79 6.61 3.50
C LEU A 54 -7.60 5.49 2.85
N TYR A 55 -8.71 5.07 3.46
CA TYR A 55 -9.61 4.08 2.90
C TYR A 55 -10.21 4.56 1.59
N ARG A 56 -10.70 5.81 1.53
CA ARG A 56 -11.20 6.41 0.29
C ARG A 56 -10.12 6.49 -0.80
N LEU A 57 -8.92 6.97 -0.48
CA LEU A 57 -7.82 7.03 -1.45
C LEU A 57 -7.43 5.62 -1.94
N SER A 58 -7.42 4.63 -1.05
CA SER A 58 -7.15 3.23 -1.40
C SER A 58 -8.19 2.70 -2.38
N MET A 59 -9.48 2.97 -2.12
CA MET A 59 -10.57 2.60 -3.03
C MET A 59 -10.39 3.21 -4.42
N ASP A 60 -9.96 4.48 -4.50
CA ASP A 60 -9.71 5.14 -5.79
C ASP A 60 -8.53 4.52 -6.54
N ILE A 61 -7.44 4.16 -5.85
CA ILE A 61 -6.27 3.49 -6.44
C ILE A 61 -6.65 2.09 -6.94
N GLU A 62 -7.40 1.32 -6.14
CA GLU A 62 -7.90 0.01 -6.52
C GLU A 62 -8.85 0.08 -7.72
N ALA A 63 -9.77 1.06 -7.75
CA ALA A 63 -10.65 1.30 -8.89
C ALA A 63 -9.85 1.66 -10.16
N TYR A 64 -8.78 2.44 -10.01
CA TYR A 64 -7.85 2.71 -11.11
C TYR A 64 -7.18 1.42 -11.61
N ALA A 65 -6.72 0.55 -10.72
CA ALA A 65 -6.09 -0.72 -11.09
C ALA A 65 -7.05 -1.60 -11.92
N VAL A 66 -8.30 -1.74 -11.47
CA VAL A 66 -9.34 -2.47 -12.20
C VAL A 66 -9.64 -1.84 -13.56
N LYS A 67 -9.84 -0.52 -13.60
CA LYS A 67 -10.18 0.20 -14.85
C LYS A 67 -9.11 0.05 -15.92
N ASN A 68 -7.85 0.01 -15.53
CA ASN A 68 -6.71 0.02 -16.45
C ASN A 68 -6.05 -1.36 -16.61
N TYR A 69 -6.64 -2.42 -16.06
CA TYR A 69 -6.05 -3.76 -16.04
C TYR A 69 -4.59 -3.72 -15.57
N ALA A 70 -4.36 -3.07 -14.43
CA ALA A 70 -3.04 -2.84 -13.85
C ALA A 70 -2.84 -3.69 -12.58
N PRO A 71 -1.60 -4.10 -12.28
CA PRO A 71 -1.32 -4.86 -11.07
C PRO A 71 -1.58 -4.02 -9.81
N LEU A 72 -1.78 -4.69 -8.67
CA LEU A 72 -2.08 -4.07 -7.39
C LEU A 72 -1.21 -4.66 -6.27
N LEU A 73 -0.70 -3.80 -5.39
CA LEU A 73 -0.10 -4.19 -4.12
C LEU A 73 -0.92 -3.52 -3.03
N ALA A 74 -1.41 -4.30 -2.08
CA ALA A 74 -2.17 -3.80 -0.94
C ALA A 74 -1.69 -4.46 0.36
N THR A 75 -1.43 -3.66 1.39
CA THR A 75 -1.12 -4.14 2.74
C THR A 75 -2.32 -3.97 3.68
N PHE A 76 -2.42 -4.87 4.67
CA PHE A 76 -3.45 -4.86 5.70
C PHE A 76 -2.81 -5.05 7.07
N GLU A 77 -3.10 -4.14 7.99
CA GLU A 77 -2.47 -4.15 9.32
C GLU A 77 -2.89 -5.37 10.15
N THR A 78 -4.12 -5.86 9.94
CA THR A 78 -4.65 -7.03 10.65
C THR A 78 -5.49 -7.93 9.74
N GLU A 79 -5.58 -9.19 10.12
CA GLU A 79 -6.51 -10.16 9.53
C GLU A 79 -7.97 -9.66 9.51
N ALA A 80 -8.44 -9.01 10.57
CA ALA A 80 -9.81 -8.51 10.66
C ALA A 80 -10.12 -7.44 9.58
N LEU A 81 -9.15 -6.56 9.30
CA LEU A 81 -9.27 -5.55 8.25
C LEU A 81 -9.31 -6.19 6.86
N TYR A 82 -8.53 -7.26 6.63
CA TYR A 82 -8.64 -8.01 5.39
C TYR A 82 -10.00 -8.71 5.25
N LYS A 83 -10.48 -9.41 6.28
CA LYS A 83 -11.82 -10.05 6.28
C LYS A 83 -12.92 -9.05 5.95
N TYR A 84 -12.83 -7.83 6.47
CA TYR A 84 -13.79 -6.76 6.18
C TYR A 84 -13.86 -6.42 4.67
N VAL A 85 -12.73 -6.44 3.97
CA VAL A 85 -12.66 -6.13 2.53
C VAL A 85 -12.60 -7.36 1.62
N GLN A 86 -12.57 -8.58 2.17
CA GLN A 86 -12.26 -9.81 1.45
C GLN A 86 -13.15 -10.00 0.23
N LYS A 87 -14.47 -9.88 0.37
CA LYS A 87 -15.42 -10.02 -0.75
C LYS A 87 -15.11 -9.05 -1.89
N ARG A 88 -14.75 -7.81 -1.55
CA ARG A 88 -14.40 -6.77 -2.53
C ARG A 88 -13.09 -7.10 -3.23
N TYR A 89 -12.09 -7.54 -2.48
CA TYR A 89 -10.82 -7.98 -3.03
C TYR A 89 -10.99 -9.20 -3.95
N THR A 90 -11.80 -10.20 -3.58
CA THR A 90 -12.12 -11.34 -4.47
C THR A 90 -12.67 -10.88 -5.83
N GLU A 91 -13.47 -9.82 -5.87
CA GLU A 91 -13.98 -9.25 -7.14
C GLU A 91 -12.93 -8.43 -7.90
N ILE A 92 -12.04 -7.73 -7.20
CA ILE A 92 -10.91 -7.00 -7.80
C ILE A 92 -9.94 -7.98 -8.46
N LEU A 93 -9.54 -9.04 -7.76
CA LEU A 93 -8.55 -10.03 -8.20
C LEU A 93 -8.93 -10.73 -9.51
N LYS A 94 -10.23 -10.82 -9.82
CA LYS A 94 -10.74 -11.36 -11.09
C LYS A 94 -10.56 -10.41 -12.29
N LYS A 95 -10.25 -9.13 -12.04
CA LYS A 95 -10.27 -8.05 -13.04
C LYS A 95 -8.90 -7.38 -13.25
N ILE A 96 -7.87 -7.83 -12.56
CA ILE A 96 -6.51 -7.29 -12.65
C ILE A 96 -5.52 -8.39 -13.04
N PRO A 97 -4.39 -8.04 -13.68
CA PRO A 97 -3.42 -9.01 -14.17
C PRO A 97 -2.67 -9.75 -13.05
N HIS A 98 -2.36 -9.04 -11.96
CA HIS A 98 -1.66 -9.63 -10.81
C HIS A 98 -1.94 -8.82 -9.54
N ALA A 99 -1.91 -9.45 -8.37
CA ALA A 99 -1.99 -8.76 -7.09
C ALA A 99 -1.06 -9.36 -6.02
N TRP A 100 -0.53 -8.50 -5.18
CA TRP A 100 0.14 -8.88 -3.93
C TRP A 100 -0.65 -8.33 -2.75
N ILE A 101 -1.22 -9.24 -1.97
CA ILE A 101 -1.98 -8.94 -0.76
C ILE A 101 -1.12 -9.35 0.41
N ILE A 102 -0.65 -8.36 1.17
CA ILE A 102 0.21 -8.58 2.32
C ILE A 102 -0.57 -8.21 3.58
N GLY A 103 -0.51 -9.02 4.62
CA GLY A 103 -1.09 -8.58 5.89
C GLY A 103 -0.59 -9.33 7.10
N GLY A 104 -0.88 -8.79 8.28
CA GLY A 104 -0.67 -9.48 9.57
C GLY A 104 -1.64 -10.64 9.73
N PHE A 105 -1.44 -11.71 8.96
CA PHE A 105 -2.30 -12.90 8.93
C PHE A 105 -1.72 -13.95 9.87
N ASP A 106 -2.36 -14.14 11.02
CA ASP A 106 -2.04 -15.19 12.00
C ASP A 106 -2.51 -16.57 11.52
N ASP A 107 -3.63 -16.61 10.80
CA ASP A 107 -4.18 -17.87 10.29
C ASP A 107 -3.69 -18.18 8.86
N PRO A 108 -2.89 -19.27 8.66
CA PRO A 108 -2.48 -19.71 7.33
C PRO A 108 -3.66 -20.21 6.47
N PHE A 109 -4.84 -20.44 7.06
CA PHE A 109 -6.08 -20.83 6.37
C PHE A 109 -7.08 -19.69 6.23
N LEU A 110 -6.68 -18.45 6.58
CA LEU A 110 -7.50 -17.25 6.46
C LEU A 110 -8.24 -17.15 5.11
N ILE A 111 -7.55 -17.60 4.06
CA ILE A 111 -8.09 -17.62 2.71
C ILE A 111 -7.83 -19.02 2.17
N PRO A 112 -8.89 -19.80 1.90
CA PRO A 112 -8.74 -21.10 1.28
C PRO A 112 -7.91 -20.96 0.00
N PRO A 113 -6.84 -21.76 -0.19
CA PRO A 113 -6.00 -21.67 -1.39
C PRO A 113 -6.79 -21.70 -2.70
N ASP A 114 -7.85 -22.51 -2.74
CA ASP A 114 -8.74 -22.66 -3.90
C ASP A 114 -9.59 -21.41 -4.21
N SER A 115 -9.68 -20.47 -3.27
CA SER A 115 -10.42 -19.20 -3.41
C SER A 115 -9.55 -18.03 -3.88
N VAL A 116 -8.23 -18.22 -3.92
CA VAL A 116 -7.27 -17.23 -4.40
C VAL A 116 -7.04 -17.46 -5.90
N PRO A 117 -7.34 -16.48 -6.77
CA PRO A 117 -7.00 -16.60 -8.18
C PRO A 117 -5.50 -16.81 -8.38
N ALA A 118 -5.09 -17.56 -9.40
CA ALA A 118 -3.68 -17.76 -9.73
C ALA A 118 -2.91 -16.45 -10.03
N THR A 119 -3.64 -15.37 -10.28
CA THR A 119 -3.14 -14.00 -10.47
C THR A 119 -2.96 -13.25 -9.14
N ALA A 120 -3.09 -13.89 -7.99
CA ALA A 120 -2.96 -13.24 -6.69
C ALA A 120 -2.03 -14.01 -5.76
N GLU A 121 -1.15 -13.27 -5.09
CA GLU A 121 -0.30 -13.76 -4.02
C GLU A 121 -0.78 -13.17 -2.69
N ILE A 122 -1.00 -14.03 -1.71
CA ILE A 122 -1.44 -13.63 -0.37
C ILE A 122 -0.36 -14.05 0.61
N LEU A 123 0.20 -13.08 1.31
CA LEU A 123 1.43 -13.21 2.06
C LEU A 123 1.23 -12.67 3.49
N SER A 124 1.71 -13.42 4.47
CA SER A 124 1.76 -12.93 5.85
C SER A 124 3.02 -12.08 6.07
N CYS A 125 2.87 -10.91 6.69
CA CYS A 125 3.97 -10.05 7.13
C CYS A 125 4.14 -10.00 8.65
N LEU A 126 3.59 -10.99 9.38
CA LEU A 126 3.83 -11.11 10.81
C LEU A 126 5.32 -11.16 11.14
N ASP A 127 5.65 -10.62 12.29
CA ASP A 127 7.01 -10.40 12.74
C ASP A 127 7.85 -9.52 11.78
N THR A 128 7.23 -8.54 11.12
CA THR A 128 7.96 -7.58 10.27
C THR A 128 7.56 -6.13 10.54
N ASN A 129 8.37 -5.18 10.05
CA ASN A 129 8.04 -3.75 10.12
C ASN A 129 6.92 -3.32 9.16
N ILE A 130 6.37 -4.23 8.35
CA ILE A 130 5.30 -3.96 7.38
C ILE A 130 3.91 -4.06 8.04
N GLU A 131 3.78 -4.72 9.21
CA GLU A 131 2.49 -4.88 9.90
C GLU A 131 1.77 -3.56 10.21
N LYS A 132 2.54 -2.49 10.42
CA LYS A 132 1.98 -1.15 10.71
C LYS A 132 1.81 -0.29 9.46
N MET A 133 2.06 -0.84 8.29
CA MET A 133 2.07 -0.09 7.05
C MET A 133 0.76 -0.25 6.30
N TRP A 134 0.22 0.87 5.86
CA TRP A 134 -0.85 1.01 4.88
C TRP A 134 -0.22 1.40 3.54
N ILE A 135 -0.12 0.44 2.63
CA ILE A 135 0.50 0.58 1.33
C ILE A 135 -0.49 0.13 0.29
N VAL A 136 -0.83 1.03 -0.64
CA VAL A 136 -1.66 0.70 -1.80
C VAL A 136 -1.01 1.29 -3.04
N VAL A 137 -0.51 0.41 -3.91
CA VAL A 137 0.29 0.76 -5.07
C VAL A 137 -0.28 0.09 -6.32
N THR A 138 -0.36 0.85 -7.41
CA THR A 138 -0.73 0.33 -8.73
C THR A 138 0.21 0.87 -9.82
N ARG A 139 0.04 0.42 -11.05
CA ARG A 139 0.81 0.90 -12.21
C ARG A 139 0.01 1.92 -13.02
N GLY A 140 0.56 3.13 -13.15
CA GLY A 140 0.12 4.15 -14.09
C GLY A 140 0.88 4.09 -15.43
N GLU A 141 0.67 5.10 -16.25
CA GLU A 141 1.32 5.23 -17.57
C GLU A 141 2.85 5.38 -17.45
N ASP A 142 3.30 6.16 -16.46
CA ASP A 142 4.72 6.48 -16.24
C ASP A 142 5.42 5.56 -15.22
N GLY A 143 4.75 4.48 -14.80
CA GLY A 143 5.27 3.51 -13.83
C GLY A 143 4.39 3.37 -12.58
N PRO A 144 4.90 2.67 -11.54
CA PRO A 144 4.15 2.49 -10.30
C PRO A 144 3.95 3.80 -9.54
N PHE A 145 2.78 3.98 -8.95
CA PHE A 145 2.44 5.10 -8.07
C PHE A 145 1.59 4.58 -6.92
N GLY A 146 1.51 5.34 -5.83
CA GLY A 146 0.62 4.94 -4.75
C GLY A 146 0.79 5.67 -3.44
N LEU A 147 0.13 5.09 -2.45
CA LEU A 147 0.01 5.52 -1.07
C LEU A 147 0.92 4.65 -0.19
N VAL A 148 1.67 5.27 0.71
CA VAL A 148 2.49 4.61 1.74
C VAL A 148 2.33 5.38 3.05
N ALA A 149 1.74 4.76 4.07
CA ALA A 149 1.55 5.38 5.37
C ALA A 149 1.78 4.40 6.53
N GLU A 150 2.24 4.92 7.66
CA GLU A 150 2.42 4.18 8.91
C GLU A 150 1.28 4.50 9.87
N ASP A 151 0.73 3.47 10.50
CA ASP A 151 -0.25 3.59 11.60
C ASP A 151 0.46 4.08 12.87
N LEU A 152 0.10 5.28 13.33
CA LEU A 152 0.61 5.88 14.56
C LEU A 152 -0.26 5.54 15.79
N GLY A 153 -1.34 4.79 15.60
CA GLY A 153 -2.39 4.52 16.57
C GLY A 153 -3.42 5.66 16.65
N ASN A 154 -4.52 5.38 17.37
CA ASN A 154 -5.61 6.35 17.59
C ASN A 154 -6.20 6.95 16.31
N ASP A 155 -6.40 6.12 15.29
CA ASP A 155 -6.95 6.53 13.98
C ASP A 155 -6.10 7.58 13.25
N LYS A 156 -4.80 7.63 13.54
CA LYS A 156 -3.87 8.59 12.95
C LYS A 156 -2.81 7.89 12.12
N PHE A 157 -2.66 8.33 10.89
CA PHE A 157 -1.66 7.84 9.94
C PHE A 157 -0.75 8.96 9.50
N ARG A 158 0.50 8.62 9.23
CA ARG A 158 1.46 9.53 8.60
C ARG A 158 2.16 8.83 7.46
N GLY A 159 2.23 9.51 6.32
CA GLY A 159 2.74 8.89 5.11
C GLY A 159 2.87 9.87 3.97
N PHE A 160 2.96 9.31 2.78
CA PHE A 160 2.96 10.08 1.56
C PHE A 160 2.21 9.36 0.44
N PHE A 161 1.79 10.16 -0.54
CA PHE A 161 1.38 9.70 -1.85
C PHE A 161 2.43 10.19 -2.84
N THR A 162 2.75 9.38 -3.85
CA THR A 162 3.67 9.82 -4.91
C THR A 162 3.36 9.19 -6.24
N MET A 163 3.60 9.98 -7.29
CA MET A 163 3.65 9.57 -8.69
C MET A 163 5.06 9.22 -9.16
N ASP A 164 6.10 9.49 -8.35
CA ASP A 164 7.47 9.15 -8.68
C ASP A 164 7.70 7.65 -8.52
N SER A 165 7.85 6.98 -9.66
CA SER A 165 8.06 5.54 -9.73
C SER A 165 9.32 5.07 -9.01
N LYS A 166 10.38 5.90 -8.93
CA LYS A 166 11.62 5.53 -8.24
C LYS A 166 11.40 5.40 -6.74
N ILE A 167 10.60 6.29 -6.16
CA ILE A 167 10.25 6.23 -4.73
C ILE A 167 9.46 4.94 -4.45
N ILE A 168 8.49 4.61 -5.31
CA ILE A 168 7.70 3.39 -5.14
C ILE A 168 8.53 2.12 -5.39
N GLU A 169 9.48 2.14 -6.33
CA GLU A 169 10.42 1.04 -6.54
C GLU A 169 11.30 0.80 -5.31
N ASN A 170 11.75 1.85 -4.62
CA ASN A 170 12.46 1.73 -3.34
C ASN A 170 11.56 1.13 -2.25
N VAL A 171 10.29 1.53 -2.16
CA VAL A 171 9.31 0.93 -1.24
C VAL A 171 9.14 -0.57 -1.52
N ILE A 172 8.94 -0.94 -2.79
CA ILE A 172 8.80 -2.34 -3.23
C ILE A 172 10.07 -3.13 -2.92
N LYS A 173 11.26 -2.54 -3.11
CA LYS A 173 12.53 -3.17 -2.80
C LYS A 173 12.63 -3.52 -1.31
N ILE A 174 12.28 -2.60 -0.42
CA ILE A 174 12.27 -2.86 1.03
C ILE A 174 11.31 -4.01 1.36
N ILE A 175 10.10 -4.03 0.79
CA ILE A 175 9.14 -5.12 0.99
C ILE A 175 9.73 -6.46 0.51
N ASN A 176 10.31 -6.48 -0.69
CA ASN A 176 10.94 -7.67 -1.27
C ASN A 176 12.07 -8.21 -0.38
N ASP A 177 12.93 -7.32 0.11
CA ASP A 177 14.09 -7.68 0.95
C ASP A 177 13.63 -8.20 2.33
N THR A 178 12.67 -7.51 2.95
CA THR A 178 12.10 -7.88 4.27
C THR A 178 11.36 -9.21 4.22
N MET A 179 10.53 -9.42 3.21
CA MET A 179 9.69 -10.63 3.09
C MET A 179 10.34 -11.76 2.29
N ARG A 180 11.48 -11.50 1.63
CA ARG A 180 12.15 -12.42 0.70
C ARG A 180 11.25 -12.87 -0.45
N ILE A 181 10.51 -11.93 -1.03
CA ILE A 181 9.57 -12.14 -2.13
C ILE A 181 9.97 -11.33 -3.38
N LYS A 182 9.17 -11.42 -4.45
CA LYS A 182 9.45 -10.76 -5.72
C LYS A 182 8.23 -10.06 -6.31
N ILE A 183 7.91 -8.90 -5.77
CA ILE A 183 6.95 -7.94 -6.31
C ILE A 183 7.58 -7.20 -7.49
N LYS A 184 6.87 -7.12 -8.62
CA LYS A 184 7.33 -6.43 -9.83
C LYS A 184 6.21 -5.73 -10.59
N PHE A 185 6.28 -4.40 -10.67
CA PHE A 185 5.32 -3.59 -11.42
C PHE A 185 5.78 -3.25 -12.85
N SER A 186 7.06 -3.44 -13.18
CA SER A 186 7.60 -3.20 -14.53
C SER A 186 6.91 -4.08 -15.59
N LYS A 187 6.71 -3.56 -16.81
CA LYS A 187 6.43 -4.41 -17.98
C LYS A 187 7.60 -5.37 -18.18
N GLN A 188 7.31 -6.65 -18.39
CA GLN A 188 8.24 -7.53 -19.09
C GLN A 188 8.36 -7.07 -20.55
#